data_AF-A0A1D7Y0K5-F1
#
_entry.id   AF-A0A1D7Y0K5-F1
#
_cell.length_a   1.000
_cell.length_b   1.000
_cell.length_c   1.000
_cell.angle_alpha   90.00
_cell.angle_beta   90.00
_cell.angle_gamma   90.00
#
_symmetry.space_group_name_H-M   'P 1'
#
loop_
_entity.id
_entity.type
_entity.pdbx_description
1 polymer ?
#
loop_
_entity_poly.entity_id
_entity_poly.type
_entity_poly.pdbx_seq_one_letter_code
_entity_poly.pdbx_strand_id
1 'polypeptide(L)'
;MSTTTTANQKELWGHPVGLYVLFFTEMWERFSYYGMRAILVIYMIAEASHIDGPGLSWSKLEAYQLYGWYVMLVYVISIPGGILADKVLGQRKTVMLGAVILCLGHGTLAIEAEWAFFTGLSLIILGVGCLKPNISTMVGGLYKKGDIRRDKGFSIFYIGINLGSLLATSVIGLVVAKWGWHAGFGLAGIAMLLGLLVYVWGQKYISHVGNKPTVEEMKNDVSLVKIFSNIFKSPAQLAVLVILLALSLYSGFTFEGVDHWGYGALFIFLSFVVGLLMMIFKSLETQILKDRFLVLLLSFLLVIVFWGAFEQAGGLMSVYTETKTDRMLLGYLIPTPMFQGLNAGFIILLAVWVANIWAKRKLKNKEASSLFKMATGTIIMGLGFVFMILAVREYDANGSSGMQWLVLAYLFHTIGELCSSPVSLSFVTKLAPVKYASLMMGLYFAATGLGGKVAGILGEKSEHFGEYTIFTGIVIFTVAFGLLVIALLKPLKRLTHGAEDNERLLDASIAE
;
A
#
# COMPACT_ATOMS: atom_id res chain seq x y z
N MET A 1 -24.28 14.06 -2.10
CA MET A 1 -25.03 12.80 -1.80
C MET A 1 -26.33 12.84 -2.60
N SER A 2 -26.34 12.29 -3.82
CA SER A 2 -27.56 12.21 -4.65
C SER A 2 -28.43 11.01 -4.25
N THR A 3 -29.63 11.28 -3.75
CA THR A 3 -30.76 10.35 -3.72
C THR A 3 -31.42 10.33 -5.10
N THR A 4 -30.85 9.55 -6.03
CA THR A 4 -31.51 9.22 -7.30
C THR A 4 -31.64 7.70 -7.38
N THR A 5 -32.86 7.25 -7.05
CA THR A 5 -33.53 6.02 -7.53
C THR A 5 -32.66 5.03 -8.32
N THR A 6 -32.07 4.03 -7.65
CA THR A 6 -31.50 2.86 -8.32
C THR A 6 -32.62 1.97 -8.84
N ALA A 7 -33.09 2.22 -10.06
CA ALA A 7 -33.89 1.28 -10.81
C ALA A 7 -33.10 -0.04 -10.96
N ASN A 8 -33.73 -1.17 -10.61
CA ASN A 8 -33.30 -2.57 -10.80
C ASN A 8 -31.88 -2.77 -11.37
N GLN A 9 -30.85 -2.62 -10.53
CA GLN A 9 -29.53 -3.11 -10.89
C GLN A 9 -29.61 -4.63 -10.98
N LYS A 10 -29.13 -5.21 -12.08
CA LYS A 10 -28.98 -6.67 -12.15
C LYS A 10 -28.04 -7.11 -11.03
N GLU A 11 -28.45 -8.13 -10.30
CA GLU A 11 -27.67 -8.73 -9.22
C GLU A 11 -27.16 -10.11 -9.65
N LEU A 12 -25.99 -10.47 -9.13
CA LEU A 12 -25.40 -11.80 -9.20
C LEU A 12 -24.98 -12.19 -7.79
N TRP A 13 -25.36 -13.37 -7.32
CA TRP A 13 -25.10 -13.87 -5.97
C TRP A 13 -25.37 -12.85 -4.83
N GLY A 14 -26.45 -12.07 -4.98
CA GLY A 14 -26.91 -11.09 -3.98
C GLY A 14 -26.17 -9.75 -3.97
N HIS A 15 -25.26 -9.50 -4.92
CA HIS A 15 -24.57 -8.22 -5.08
C HIS A 15 -24.78 -7.64 -6.49
N PRO A 16 -24.70 -6.30 -6.67
CA PRO A 16 -24.78 -5.68 -7.99
C PRO A 16 -23.76 -6.28 -8.97
N VAL A 17 -24.16 -6.54 -10.21
CA VAL A 17 -23.25 -7.08 -11.25
C VAL A 17 -22.02 -6.17 -11.45
N GLY A 18 -22.17 -4.86 -11.22
CA GLY A 18 -21.07 -3.92 -11.21
C GLY A 18 -19.94 -4.28 -10.24
N LEU A 19 -20.23 -4.97 -9.12
CA LEU A 19 -19.20 -5.44 -8.19
C LEU A 19 -18.24 -6.40 -8.89
N TYR A 20 -18.75 -7.35 -9.67
CA TYR A 20 -17.93 -8.36 -10.34
C TYR A 20 -17.10 -7.76 -11.47
N VAL A 21 -17.62 -6.74 -12.15
CA VAL A 21 -16.84 -5.95 -13.12
C VAL A 21 -15.63 -5.32 -12.43
N LEU A 22 -15.87 -4.61 -11.31
CA LEU A 22 -14.79 -3.94 -10.56
C LEU A 22 -13.83 -4.96 -9.94
N PHE A 23 -14.34 -6.07 -9.42
CA PHE A 23 -13.57 -7.19 -8.89
C PHE A 23 -12.59 -7.74 -9.94
N PHE A 24 -13.07 -8.10 -11.12
CA PHE A 24 -12.20 -8.67 -12.15
C PHE A 24 -11.23 -7.64 -12.74
N THR A 25 -11.67 -6.38 -12.87
CA THR A 25 -10.78 -5.28 -13.27
C THR A 25 -9.62 -5.13 -12.28
N GLU A 26 -9.93 -5.08 -10.97
CA GLU A 26 -8.92 -4.97 -9.92
C GLU A 26 -8.05 -6.23 -9.83
N MET A 27 -8.64 -7.42 -9.94
CA MET A 27 -7.88 -8.68 -9.89
C MET A 27 -6.81 -8.73 -10.99
N TRP A 28 -7.15 -8.31 -12.21
CA TRP A 28 -6.21 -8.28 -13.33
C TRP A 28 -5.14 -7.18 -13.21
N GLU A 29 -5.49 -6.00 -12.71
CA GLU A 29 -4.50 -4.97 -12.42
C GLU A 29 -3.57 -5.39 -11.26
N ARG A 30 -4.10 -6.06 -10.23
CA ARG A 30 -3.28 -6.59 -9.15
C ARG A 30 -2.38 -7.71 -9.64
N PHE A 31 -2.87 -8.54 -10.55
CA PHE A 31 -2.03 -9.52 -11.22
C PHE A 31 -0.86 -8.84 -11.93
N SER A 32 -1.12 -7.82 -12.76
CA SER A 32 -0.05 -7.15 -13.52
C SER A 32 0.95 -6.45 -12.60
N TYR A 33 0.47 -5.74 -11.58
CA TYR A 33 1.30 -5.03 -10.62
C TYR A 33 2.18 -5.97 -9.77
N TYR A 34 1.58 -6.93 -9.08
CA TYR A 34 2.33 -7.83 -8.19
C TYR A 34 3.24 -8.76 -8.97
N GLY A 35 2.83 -9.20 -10.15
CA GLY A 35 3.66 -10.03 -11.01
C GLY A 35 4.90 -9.29 -11.52
N MET A 36 4.73 -8.07 -12.05
CA MET A 36 5.85 -7.22 -12.45
C MET A 36 6.75 -6.89 -11.25
N ARG A 37 6.16 -6.47 -10.13
CA ARG A 37 6.89 -6.14 -8.90
C ARG A 37 7.71 -7.33 -8.40
N ALA A 38 7.19 -8.56 -8.50
CA ALA A 38 7.86 -9.75 -7.99
C ALA A 38 9.14 -10.10 -8.74
N ILE A 39 9.25 -9.71 -10.01
CA ILE A 39 10.46 -9.90 -10.82
C ILE A 39 11.33 -8.63 -10.90
N LEU A 40 10.83 -7.46 -10.49
CA LEU A 40 11.47 -6.17 -10.72
C LEU A 40 12.91 -6.09 -10.19
N VAL A 41 13.12 -6.40 -8.90
CA VAL A 41 14.45 -6.27 -8.27
C VAL A 41 15.41 -7.34 -8.76
N ILE A 42 14.93 -8.58 -8.94
CA ILE A 42 15.76 -9.67 -9.44
C ILE A 42 16.16 -9.48 -10.91
N TYR A 43 15.30 -8.87 -11.74
CA TYR A 43 15.63 -8.47 -13.11
C TYR A 43 16.71 -7.37 -13.15
N MET A 44 16.63 -6.37 -12.25
CA MET A 44 17.63 -5.29 -12.19
C MET A 44 19.03 -5.83 -11.89
N ILE A 45 19.15 -6.76 -10.94
CA ILE A 45 20.45 -7.31 -10.53
C ILE A 45 20.93 -8.47 -11.42
N ALA A 46 20.05 -9.06 -12.25
CA ALA A 46 20.41 -10.16 -13.12
C ALA A 46 21.44 -9.71 -14.15
N GLU A 47 22.44 -10.56 -14.41
CA GLU A 47 23.49 -10.29 -15.38
C GLU A 47 22.97 -10.35 -16.82
N ALA A 48 23.67 -9.69 -17.75
CA ALA A 48 23.36 -9.76 -19.18
C ALA A 48 23.44 -11.20 -19.74
N SER A 49 24.20 -12.08 -19.09
CA SER A 49 24.35 -13.51 -19.42
C SER A 49 23.42 -14.45 -18.63
N HIS A 50 22.43 -13.91 -17.92
CA HIS A 50 21.54 -14.73 -17.08
C HIS A 50 20.73 -15.75 -17.89
N ILE A 51 20.44 -16.91 -17.29
CA ILE A 51 19.79 -18.04 -17.97
C ILE A 51 18.36 -17.71 -18.46
N ASP A 52 17.67 -16.83 -17.75
CA ASP A 52 16.34 -16.32 -18.10
C ASP A 52 16.39 -15.13 -19.09
N GLY A 53 17.52 -14.93 -19.77
CA GLY A 53 17.77 -13.81 -20.67
C GLY A 53 18.46 -12.62 -19.99
N PRO A 54 18.84 -11.59 -20.76
CA PRO A 54 19.66 -10.48 -20.28
C PRO A 54 18.92 -9.65 -19.23
N GLY A 55 19.52 -9.54 -18.04
CA GLY A 55 19.12 -8.56 -17.02
C GLY A 55 19.89 -7.24 -17.15
N LEU A 56 19.60 -6.28 -16.25
CA LEU A 56 20.21 -4.94 -16.31
C LEU A 56 21.63 -4.87 -15.72
N SER A 57 22.08 -5.90 -15.00
CA SER A 57 23.41 -5.98 -14.37
C SER A 57 23.70 -4.81 -13.41
N TRP A 58 22.67 -4.27 -12.77
CA TRP A 58 22.82 -3.21 -11.77
C TRP A 58 23.35 -3.76 -10.44
N SER A 59 23.94 -2.88 -9.65
CA SER A 59 24.25 -3.21 -8.26
C SER A 59 22.97 -3.41 -7.45
N LYS A 60 23.04 -4.23 -6.40
CA LYS A 60 21.93 -4.39 -5.43
C LYS A 60 21.54 -3.05 -4.81
N LEU A 61 22.52 -2.18 -4.55
CA LEU A 61 22.30 -0.83 -4.03
C LEU A 61 21.36 -0.01 -4.93
N GLU A 62 21.66 0.07 -6.23
CA GLU A 62 20.83 0.78 -7.22
C GLU A 62 19.44 0.15 -7.34
N ALA A 63 19.36 -1.18 -7.33
CA ALA A 63 18.10 -1.91 -7.39
C ALA A 63 17.21 -1.61 -6.16
N TYR A 64 17.78 -1.56 -4.95
CA TYR A 64 17.04 -1.19 -3.73
C TYR A 64 16.60 0.28 -3.72
N GLN A 65 17.43 1.18 -4.24
CA GLN A 65 17.09 2.59 -4.40
C GLN A 65 15.87 2.75 -5.30
N LEU A 66 15.91 2.19 -6.51
CA LEU A 66 14.81 2.28 -7.46
C LEU A 66 13.54 1.64 -6.88
N TYR A 67 13.66 0.46 -6.27
CA TYR A 67 12.53 -0.22 -5.67
C TYR A 67 11.84 0.63 -4.59
N GLY A 68 12.62 1.23 -3.67
CA GLY A 68 12.09 2.10 -2.63
C GLY A 68 11.35 3.32 -3.19
N TRP A 69 11.92 3.98 -4.20
CA TRP A 69 11.27 5.09 -4.89
C TRP A 69 10.00 4.67 -5.62
N TYR A 70 10.08 3.58 -6.36
CA TYR A 70 8.96 3.05 -7.12
C TYR A 70 7.77 2.74 -6.21
N VAL A 71 7.99 1.98 -5.13
CA VAL A 71 6.93 1.66 -4.16
C VAL A 71 6.34 2.94 -3.57
N MET A 72 7.18 3.89 -3.13
CA MET A 72 6.70 5.15 -2.57
C MET A 72 5.83 5.94 -3.54
N LEU A 73 6.31 6.13 -4.78
CA LEU A 73 5.61 6.91 -5.79
C LEU A 73 4.27 6.29 -6.17
N VAL A 74 4.18 4.96 -6.29
CA VAL A 74 2.93 4.24 -6.57
C VAL A 74 1.82 4.55 -5.54
N TYR A 75 2.18 4.76 -4.28
CA TYR A 75 1.22 5.15 -3.26
C TYR A 75 0.97 6.67 -3.22
N VAL A 76 2.02 7.50 -3.30
CA VAL A 76 1.89 8.97 -3.24
C VAL A 76 1.09 9.52 -4.40
N ILE A 77 1.26 8.98 -5.62
CA ILE A 77 0.56 9.40 -6.84
C ILE A 77 -0.96 9.14 -6.78
N SER A 78 -1.43 8.33 -5.83
CA SER A 78 -2.86 8.15 -5.57
C SER A 78 -3.54 9.44 -5.11
N ILE A 79 -2.80 10.38 -4.49
CA ILE A 79 -3.34 11.69 -4.07
C ILE A 79 -3.77 12.52 -5.30
N PRO A 80 -2.88 12.88 -6.25
CA PRO A 80 -3.28 13.65 -7.43
C PRO A 80 -4.28 12.88 -8.32
N GLY A 81 -4.18 11.55 -8.40
CA GLY A 81 -5.15 10.74 -9.16
C GLY A 81 -6.56 10.75 -8.56
N GLY A 82 -6.70 10.78 -7.23
CA GLY A 82 -7.99 11.02 -6.56
C GLY A 82 -8.52 12.43 -6.80
N ILE A 83 -7.66 13.45 -6.71
CA ILE A 83 -8.03 14.85 -6.98
C ILE A 83 -8.52 15.01 -8.44
N LEU A 84 -7.88 14.34 -9.40
CA LEU A 84 -8.28 14.35 -10.80
C LEU A 84 -9.70 13.80 -10.98
N ALA A 85 -10.03 12.70 -10.29
CA ALA A 85 -11.36 12.12 -10.30
C ALA A 85 -12.40 13.04 -9.65
N ASP A 86 -12.07 13.59 -8.48
CA ASP A 86 -13.01 14.38 -7.67
C ASP A 86 -13.25 15.78 -8.24
N LYS A 87 -12.37 16.32 -9.10
CA LYS A 87 -12.51 17.70 -9.61
C LYS A 87 -12.74 17.79 -11.11
N VAL A 88 -12.28 16.82 -11.89
CA VAL A 88 -12.22 16.97 -13.35
C VAL A 88 -13.04 15.90 -14.06
N LEU A 89 -12.67 14.62 -13.88
CA LEU A 89 -13.11 13.53 -14.77
C LEU A 89 -14.25 12.67 -14.19
N GLY A 90 -14.39 12.59 -12.87
CA GLY A 90 -15.13 11.52 -12.20
C GLY A 90 -14.31 10.23 -12.09
N GLN A 91 -14.61 9.41 -11.08
CA GLN A 91 -13.86 8.18 -10.77
C GLN A 91 -13.89 7.19 -11.95
N ARG A 92 -15.03 7.05 -12.65
CA ARG A 92 -15.18 6.09 -13.76
C ARG A 92 -14.25 6.40 -14.93
N LYS A 93 -14.17 7.68 -15.34
CA LYS A 93 -13.28 8.08 -16.43
C LYS A 93 -11.81 8.05 -16.00
N THR A 94 -11.53 8.35 -14.75
CA THR A 94 -10.16 8.31 -14.21
C THR A 94 -9.63 6.88 -14.12
N VAL A 95 -10.47 5.91 -13.73
CA VAL A 95 -10.12 4.48 -13.79
C VAL A 95 -9.88 4.03 -15.22
N MET A 96 -10.70 4.45 -16.20
CA MET A 96 -10.46 4.14 -17.62
C MET A 96 -9.10 4.67 -18.10
N LEU A 97 -8.79 5.94 -17.79
CA LEU A 97 -7.51 6.56 -18.11
C LEU A 97 -6.35 5.78 -17.48
N GLY A 98 -6.46 5.46 -16.18
CA GLY A 98 -5.46 4.69 -15.47
C GLY A 98 -5.22 3.30 -16.08
N ALA A 99 -6.28 2.58 -16.43
CA ALA A 99 -6.19 1.26 -17.05
C ALA A 99 -5.49 1.31 -18.42
N VAL A 100 -5.76 2.33 -19.24
CA VAL A 100 -5.07 2.54 -20.53
C VAL A 100 -3.58 2.84 -20.30
N ILE A 101 -3.26 3.75 -19.38
CA ILE A 101 -1.87 4.09 -19.06
C ILE A 101 -1.11 2.86 -18.52
N LEU A 102 -1.75 2.02 -17.69
CA LEU A 102 -1.15 0.78 -17.20
C LEU A 102 -0.87 -0.22 -18.32
N CYS A 103 -1.78 -0.36 -19.30
CA CYS A 103 -1.53 -1.21 -20.47
C CYS A 103 -0.31 -0.72 -21.25
N LEU A 104 -0.18 0.60 -21.45
CA LEU A 104 0.98 1.19 -22.11
C LEU A 104 2.25 0.96 -21.29
N GLY A 105 2.21 1.16 -19.97
CA GLY A 105 3.36 0.96 -19.09
C GLY A 105 3.88 -0.47 -19.09
N HIS A 106 3.00 -1.45 -18.84
CA HIS A 106 3.38 -2.87 -18.89
C HIS A 106 3.77 -3.34 -20.30
N GLY A 107 3.07 -2.87 -21.34
CA GLY A 107 3.44 -3.15 -22.72
C GLY A 107 4.83 -2.61 -23.07
N THR A 108 5.20 -1.44 -22.54
CA THR A 108 6.54 -0.85 -22.73
C THR A 108 7.61 -1.68 -22.02
N LEU A 109 7.34 -2.23 -20.81
CA LEU A 109 8.30 -3.10 -20.10
C LEU A 109 8.59 -4.44 -20.84
N ALA A 110 7.73 -4.84 -21.77
CA ALA A 110 7.99 -6.01 -22.61
C ALA A 110 9.10 -5.77 -23.66
N ILE A 111 9.52 -4.51 -23.85
CA ILE A 111 10.60 -4.14 -24.78
C ILE A 111 11.93 -4.19 -24.04
N GLU A 112 12.90 -4.90 -24.63
CA GLU A 112 14.28 -4.99 -24.13
C GLU A 112 15.07 -3.72 -24.45
N ALA A 113 14.80 -2.66 -23.69
CA ALA A 113 15.54 -1.41 -23.78
C ALA A 113 15.49 -0.62 -22.47
N GLU A 114 16.59 0.07 -22.14
CA GLU A 114 16.69 0.87 -20.91
C GLU A 114 15.66 2.03 -20.89
N TRP A 115 15.49 2.74 -22.00
CA TRP A 115 14.47 3.79 -22.12
C TRP A 115 13.06 3.24 -21.87
N ALA A 116 12.81 1.99 -22.29
CA ALA A 116 11.52 1.34 -22.15
C ALA A 116 11.26 0.93 -20.69
N PHE A 117 12.30 0.49 -19.97
CA PHE A 117 12.22 0.19 -18.54
C PHE A 117 11.74 1.39 -17.71
N PHE A 118 12.43 2.53 -17.79
CA PHE A 118 12.05 3.72 -17.02
C PHE A 118 10.73 4.34 -17.48
N THR A 119 10.45 4.33 -18.79
CA THR A 119 9.17 4.80 -19.34
C THR A 119 8.03 3.93 -18.85
N GLY A 120 8.21 2.61 -18.87
CA GLY A 120 7.24 1.63 -18.40
C GLY A 120 6.90 1.81 -16.92
N LEU A 121 7.90 1.92 -16.05
CA LEU A 121 7.69 2.18 -14.62
C LEU A 121 6.99 3.52 -14.36
N SER A 122 7.38 4.58 -15.08
CA SER A 122 6.76 5.90 -14.95
C SER A 122 5.28 5.88 -15.34
N LEU A 123 4.94 5.22 -16.45
CA LEU A 123 3.55 5.02 -16.86
C LEU A 123 2.79 4.19 -15.83
N ILE A 124 3.38 3.11 -15.29
CA ILE A 124 2.72 2.31 -14.25
C ILE A 124 2.42 3.16 -13.01
N ILE A 125 3.36 3.97 -12.53
CA ILE A 125 3.14 4.90 -11.40
C ILE A 125 1.91 5.79 -11.68
N LEU A 126 1.87 6.47 -12.84
CA LEU A 126 0.77 7.35 -13.22
C LEU A 126 -0.56 6.60 -13.35
N GLY A 127 -0.53 5.42 -13.95
CA GLY A 127 -1.69 4.58 -14.17
C GLY A 127 -2.29 4.04 -12.86
N VAL A 128 -1.46 3.56 -11.93
CA VAL A 128 -1.90 3.14 -10.60
C VAL A 128 -2.54 4.31 -9.85
N GLY A 129 -1.95 5.50 -9.92
CA GLY A 129 -2.52 6.70 -9.29
C GLY A 129 -3.94 7.01 -9.76
N CYS A 130 -4.21 6.82 -11.04
CA CYS A 130 -5.53 7.04 -11.63
C CYS A 130 -6.52 5.90 -11.32
N LEU A 131 -6.07 4.66 -11.20
CA LEU A 131 -6.94 3.50 -11.04
C LEU A 131 -7.25 3.19 -9.57
N LYS A 132 -6.21 2.96 -8.75
CA LYS A 132 -6.29 2.35 -7.41
C LYS A 132 -7.21 3.10 -6.41
N PRO A 133 -7.06 4.43 -6.20
CA PRO A 133 -7.93 5.14 -5.26
C PRO A 133 -9.37 5.26 -5.78
N ASN A 134 -9.55 5.27 -7.10
CA ASN A 134 -10.82 5.60 -7.73
C ASN A 134 -11.73 4.38 -7.89
N ILE A 135 -11.17 3.21 -8.23
CA ILE A 135 -11.95 1.98 -8.36
C ILE A 135 -12.53 1.52 -7.02
N SER A 136 -11.78 1.68 -5.92
CA SER A 136 -12.26 1.41 -4.56
C SER A 136 -13.44 2.30 -4.17
N THR A 137 -13.39 3.59 -4.56
CA THR A 137 -14.51 4.52 -4.38
C THR A 137 -15.74 4.09 -5.19
N MET A 138 -15.55 3.54 -6.40
CA MET A 138 -16.65 3.00 -7.20
C MET A 138 -17.32 1.79 -6.54
N VAL A 139 -16.56 0.89 -5.90
CA VAL A 139 -17.16 -0.24 -5.15
C VAL A 139 -18.11 0.29 -4.06
N GLY A 140 -17.68 1.30 -3.32
CA GLY A 140 -18.52 1.95 -2.30
C GLY A 140 -19.79 2.59 -2.89
N GLY A 141 -19.70 3.14 -4.09
CA GLY A 141 -20.82 3.79 -4.79
C GLY A 141 -21.85 2.85 -5.42
N LEU A 142 -21.58 1.54 -5.47
CA LEU A 142 -22.56 0.54 -5.92
C LEU A 142 -23.69 0.34 -4.90
N TYR A 143 -23.45 0.67 -3.64
CA TYR A 143 -24.37 0.42 -2.54
C TYR A 143 -24.99 1.71 -2.03
N LYS A 144 -26.27 1.65 -1.66
CA LYS A 144 -26.93 2.78 -0.99
C LYS A 144 -26.34 3.00 0.40
N LYS A 145 -26.45 4.24 0.89
CA LYS A 145 -26.11 4.55 2.28
C LYS A 145 -26.98 3.69 3.22
N GLY A 146 -26.33 2.97 4.13
CA GLY A 146 -26.99 2.05 5.07
C GLY A 146 -27.21 0.62 4.54
N ASP A 147 -26.83 0.29 3.29
CA ASP A 147 -26.94 -1.07 2.77
C ASP A 147 -25.90 -1.99 3.46
N ILE A 148 -26.40 -2.99 4.21
CA ILE A 148 -25.59 -3.97 4.95
C ILE A 148 -24.69 -4.83 4.05
N ARG A 149 -24.98 -4.90 2.75
CA ARG A 149 -24.19 -5.67 1.77
C ARG A 149 -22.90 -4.97 1.39
N ARG A 150 -22.77 -3.67 1.69
CA ARG A 150 -21.59 -2.87 1.34
C ARG A 150 -20.30 -3.46 1.89
N ASP A 151 -20.28 -3.83 3.17
CA ASP A 151 -19.09 -4.38 3.82
C ASP A 151 -18.69 -5.76 3.27
N LYS A 152 -19.70 -6.61 2.98
CA LYS A 152 -19.50 -7.88 2.26
C LYS A 152 -18.98 -7.64 0.84
N GLY A 153 -19.46 -6.62 0.16
CA GLY A 153 -18.97 -6.20 -1.16
C GLY A 153 -17.49 -5.83 -1.15
N PHE A 154 -17.06 -5.04 -0.17
CA PHE A 154 -15.63 -4.74 0.02
C PHE A 154 -14.80 -5.99 0.34
N SER A 155 -15.35 -6.94 1.10
CA SER A 155 -14.67 -8.22 1.38
C SER A 155 -14.50 -9.06 0.11
N ILE A 156 -15.52 -9.14 -0.76
CA ILE A 156 -15.42 -9.80 -2.06
C ILE A 156 -14.37 -9.10 -2.93
N PHE A 157 -14.41 -7.77 -3.01
CA PHE A 157 -13.41 -6.98 -3.75
C PHE A 157 -11.98 -7.26 -3.26
N TYR A 158 -11.78 -7.33 -1.94
CA TYR A 158 -10.49 -7.63 -1.32
C TYR A 158 -9.98 -9.04 -1.64
N ILE A 159 -10.87 -10.04 -1.78
CA ILE A 159 -10.50 -11.38 -2.26
C ILE A 159 -9.90 -11.29 -3.66
N GLY A 160 -10.44 -10.44 -4.54
CA GLY A 160 -9.93 -10.25 -5.90
C GLY A 160 -8.49 -9.73 -5.93
N ILE A 161 -8.16 -8.80 -5.03
CA ILE A 161 -6.80 -8.27 -4.88
C ILE A 161 -5.81 -9.40 -4.54
N ASN A 162 -6.13 -10.21 -3.52
CA ASN A 162 -5.26 -11.29 -3.07
C ASN A 162 -5.17 -12.43 -4.07
N LEU A 163 -6.29 -12.76 -4.73
CA LEU A 163 -6.29 -13.76 -5.79
C LEU A 163 -5.41 -13.33 -6.97
N GLY A 164 -5.51 -12.06 -7.40
CA GLY A 164 -4.65 -11.49 -8.44
C GLY A 164 -3.17 -11.59 -8.07
N SER A 165 -2.82 -11.20 -6.84
CA SER A 165 -1.44 -11.29 -6.31
C SER A 165 -0.90 -12.73 -6.30
N LEU A 166 -1.69 -13.67 -5.76
CA LEU A 166 -1.32 -15.09 -5.68
C LEU A 166 -1.12 -15.70 -7.07
N LEU A 167 -2.04 -15.43 -8.00
CA LEU A 167 -1.94 -15.94 -9.37
C LEU A 167 -0.73 -15.35 -10.08
N ALA A 168 -0.46 -14.06 -9.93
CA ALA A 168 0.66 -13.41 -10.60
C ALA A 168 2.02 -13.93 -10.13
N THR A 169 2.22 -13.98 -8.82
CA THR A 169 3.46 -14.47 -8.21
C THR A 169 3.69 -15.95 -8.49
N SER A 170 2.62 -16.73 -8.67
CA SER A 170 2.69 -18.15 -9.03
C SER A 170 2.98 -18.40 -10.52
N VAL A 171 2.48 -17.54 -11.42
CA VAL A 171 2.55 -17.76 -12.87
C VAL A 171 3.70 -17.00 -13.53
N ILE A 172 3.96 -15.75 -13.16
CA ILE A 172 4.99 -14.93 -13.84
C ILE A 172 6.38 -15.52 -13.64
N GLY A 173 6.72 -16.03 -12.46
CA GLY A 173 8.00 -16.69 -12.24
C GLY A 173 8.22 -17.90 -13.16
N LEU A 174 7.16 -18.67 -13.44
CA LEU A 174 7.23 -19.81 -14.38
C LEU A 174 7.43 -19.35 -15.83
N VAL A 175 6.81 -18.23 -16.20
CA VAL A 175 6.95 -17.63 -17.53
C VAL A 175 8.37 -17.12 -17.73
N VAL A 176 8.94 -16.45 -16.73
CA VAL A 176 10.34 -15.98 -16.77
C VAL A 176 11.30 -17.16 -16.88
N ALA A 177 11.14 -18.21 -16.07
CA ALA A 177 12.00 -19.39 -16.10
C ALA A 177 11.98 -20.14 -17.44
N LYS A 178 10.93 -19.96 -18.26
CA LYS A 178 10.76 -20.67 -19.55
C LYS A 178 11.01 -19.80 -20.77
N TRP A 179 10.64 -18.53 -20.71
CA TRP A 179 10.60 -17.62 -21.86
C TRP A 179 11.29 -16.28 -21.59
N GLY A 180 11.84 -16.09 -20.40
CA GLY A 180 12.67 -14.96 -20.01
C GLY A 180 11.92 -13.74 -19.44
N TRP A 181 12.69 -12.76 -18.98
CA TRP A 181 12.21 -11.59 -18.24
C TRP A 181 11.11 -10.80 -18.98
N HIS A 182 11.34 -10.48 -20.25
CA HIS A 182 10.41 -9.69 -21.05
C HIS A 182 9.11 -10.43 -21.38
N ALA A 183 9.13 -11.77 -21.43
CA ALA A 183 7.89 -12.55 -21.49
C ALA A 183 7.09 -12.44 -20.18
N GLY A 184 7.78 -12.39 -19.04
CA GLY A 184 7.17 -12.11 -17.74
C GLY A 184 6.52 -10.72 -17.68
N PHE A 185 7.24 -9.68 -18.09
CA PHE A 185 6.70 -8.32 -18.22
C PHE A 185 5.54 -8.24 -19.22
N GLY A 186 5.67 -8.92 -20.37
CA GLY A 186 4.63 -9.02 -21.39
C GLY A 186 3.36 -9.71 -20.88
N LEU A 187 3.48 -10.78 -20.09
CA LEU A 187 2.32 -11.43 -19.47
C LEU A 187 1.60 -10.49 -18.49
N ALA A 188 2.34 -9.70 -17.70
CA ALA A 188 1.72 -8.65 -16.90
C ALA A 188 0.95 -7.64 -17.77
N GLY A 189 1.49 -7.27 -18.94
CA GLY A 189 0.79 -6.42 -19.92
C GLY A 189 -0.49 -7.05 -20.49
N ILE A 190 -0.45 -8.33 -20.84
CA ILE A 190 -1.63 -9.07 -21.31
C ILE A 190 -2.70 -9.11 -20.22
N ALA A 191 -2.31 -9.42 -18.98
CA ALA A 191 -3.23 -9.41 -17.83
C ALA A 191 -3.88 -8.04 -17.64
N MET A 192 -3.10 -6.96 -17.69
CA MET A 192 -3.64 -5.60 -17.60
C MET A 192 -4.60 -5.27 -18.74
N LEU A 193 -4.31 -5.70 -19.98
CA LEU A 193 -5.20 -5.56 -21.12
C LEU A 193 -6.53 -6.29 -20.90
N LEU A 194 -6.50 -7.50 -20.34
CA LEU A 194 -7.73 -8.21 -19.96
C LEU A 194 -8.54 -7.42 -18.93
N GLY A 195 -7.89 -6.82 -17.93
CA GLY A 195 -8.52 -5.93 -16.96
C GLY A 195 -9.19 -4.72 -17.63
N LEU A 196 -8.52 -4.07 -18.59
CA LEU A 196 -9.08 -2.97 -19.37
C LEU A 196 -10.30 -3.43 -20.19
N LEU A 197 -10.22 -4.58 -20.87
CA LEU A 197 -11.32 -5.12 -21.66
C LEU A 197 -12.55 -5.44 -20.80
N VAL A 198 -12.34 -6.02 -19.61
CA VAL A 198 -13.39 -6.24 -18.61
C VAL A 198 -14.04 -4.92 -18.21
N TYR A 199 -13.23 -3.89 -17.94
CA TYR A 199 -13.73 -2.58 -17.53
C TYR A 199 -14.52 -1.86 -18.63
N VAL A 200 -14.06 -1.96 -19.88
CA VAL A 200 -14.74 -1.41 -21.07
C VAL A 200 -16.07 -2.12 -21.30
N TRP A 201 -16.08 -3.44 -21.34
CA TRP A 201 -17.31 -4.22 -21.49
C TRP A 201 -18.30 -3.98 -20.33
N GLY A 202 -17.75 -3.83 -19.13
CA GLY A 202 -18.50 -3.67 -17.90
C GLY A 202 -19.08 -2.28 -17.67
N GLN A 203 -18.73 -1.26 -18.48
CA GLN A 203 -19.21 0.12 -18.35
C GLN A 203 -20.73 0.21 -18.20
N LYS A 204 -21.47 -0.62 -18.94
CA LYS A 204 -22.95 -0.67 -18.88
C LYS A 204 -23.51 -1.04 -17.50
N TYR A 205 -22.77 -1.77 -16.68
CA TYR A 205 -23.18 -2.17 -15.32
C TYR A 205 -22.77 -1.17 -14.24
N ILE A 206 -21.93 -0.18 -14.57
CA ILE A 206 -21.39 0.84 -13.64
C ILE A 206 -21.68 2.27 -14.10
N SER A 207 -22.65 2.44 -15.00
CA SER A 207 -23.04 3.73 -15.62
C SER A 207 -23.56 4.77 -14.61
N HIS A 208 -24.00 4.34 -13.44
CA HIS A 208 -24.55 5.18 -12.38
C HIS A 208 -23.53 5.50 -11.27
N VAL A 209 -22.32 4.93 -11.32
CA VAL A 209 -21.27 5.13 -10.30
C VAL A 209 -20.06 5.86 -10.87
N GLY A 210 -19.39 6.65 -10.04
CA GLY A 210 -18.13 7.31 -10.38
C GLY A 210 -18.29 8.41 -11.42
N ASN A 211 -19.49 8.98 -11.53
CA ASN A 211 -19.77 10.12 -12.40
C ASN A 211 -19.13 11.39 -11.82
N LYS A 212 -18.88 12.38 -12.68
CA LYS A 212 -18.31 13.67 -12.27
C LYS A 212 -19.17 14.28 -11.15
N PRO A 213 -18.57 14.74 -10.03
CA PRO A 213 -19.32 15.33 -8.93
C PRO A 213 -20.07 16.59 -9.37
N THR A 214 -21.21 16.84 -8.74
CA THR A 214 -22.06 17.98 -9.08
C THR A 214 -21.46 19.30 -8.58
N VAL A 215 -21.92 20.43 -9.12
CA VAL A 215 -21.45 21.77 -8.72
C VAL A 215 -21.68 22.02 -7.21
N GLU A 216 -22.75 21.49 -6.63
CA GLU A 216 -23.01 21.57 -5.18
C GLU A 216 -22.05 20.72 -4.36
N GLU A 217 -21.68 19.53 -4.83
CA GLU A 217 -20.71 18.67 -4.15
C GLU A 217 -19.31 19.31 -4.16
N MET A 218 -18.94 19.98 -5.25
CA MET A 218 -17.68 20.73 -5.34
C MET A 218 -17.62 21.95 -4.42
N LYS A 219 -18.75 22.58 -4.08
CA LYS A 219 -18.79 23.74 -3.16
C LYS A 219 -18.44 23.35 -1.71
N ASN A 220 -18.73 22.12 -1.32
CA ASN A 220 -18.47 21.60 0.02
C ASN A 220 -17.09 20.93 0.15
N ASP A 221 -16.36 20.78 -0.96
CA ASP A 221 -15.03 20.18 -0.94
C ASP A 221 -13.98 21.13 -0.36
N VAL A 222 -12.98 20.53 0.27
CA VAL A 222 -11.86 21.26 0.86
C VAL A 222 -10.87 21.67 -0.22
N SER A 223 -10.75 22.97 -0.43
CA SER A 223 -9.68 23.52 -1.27
C SER A 223 -8.34 23.44 -0.55
N LEU A 224 -7.47 22.52 -0.99
CA LEU A 224 -6.07 22.43 -0.56
C LEU A 224 -5.35 23.76 -0.75
N VAL A 225 -5.59 24.44 -1.88
CA VAL A 225 -5.03 25.76 -2.18
C VAL A 225 -5.44 26.79 -1.13
N LYS A 226 -6.71 26.77 -0.69
CA LYS A 226 -7.19 27.69 0.35
C LYS A 226 -6.52 27.39 1.70
N ILE A 227 -6.42 26.12 2.11
CA ILE A 227 -5.71 25.75 3.34
C ILE A 227 -4.25 26.22 3.27
N PHE A 228 -3.59 25.94 2.15
CA PHE A 228 -2.19 26.26 1.97
C PHE A 228 -1.97 27.78 1.94
N SER A 229 -2.82 28.55 1.27
CA SER A 229 -2.74 30.02 1.25
C SER A 229 -2.89 30.66 2.63
N ASN A 230 -3.60 30.00 3.56
CA ASN A 230 -3.74 30.50 4.93
C ASN A 230 -2.44 30.40 5.75
N ILE A 231 -1.43 29.67 5.25
CA ILE A 231 -0.11 29.61 5.91
C ILE A 231 0.58 30.97 5.89
N PHE A 232 0.39 31.77 4.84
CA PHE A 232 0.94 33.12 4.73
C PHE A 232 0.35 34.09 5.78
N LYS A 233 -0.82 33.76 6.33
CA LYS A 233 -1.46 34.51 7.43
C LYS A 233 -1.02 34.03 8.82
N SER A 234 -0.09 33.08 8.88
CA SER A 234 0.27 32.35 10.09
C SER A 234 1.79 32.37 10.30
N PRO A 235 2.36 33.43 10.91
CA PRO A 235 3.80 33.66 10.96
C PRO A 235 4.62 32.50 11.51
N ALA A 236 4.15 31.86 12.59
CA ALA A 236 4.83 30.72 13.20
C ALA A 236 4.87 29.49 12.26
N GLN A 237 3.73 29.12 11.66
CA GLN A 237 3.65 28.00 10.72
C GLN A 237 4.47 28.27 9.44
N LEU A 238 4.46 29.52 8.96
CA LEU A 238 5.26 29.93 7.82
C LEU A 238 6.76 29.83 8.12
N ALA A 239 7.21 30.31 9.29
CA ALA A 239 8.60 30.22 9.70
C ALA A 239 9.08 28.76 9.77
N VAL A 240 8.27 27.85 10.36
CA VAL A 240 8.58 26.42 10.39
C VAL A 240 8.68 25.85 8.97
N LEU A 241 7.73 26.17 8.07
CA LEU A 241 7.80 25.70 6.69
C LEU A 241 9.05 26.21 5.96
N VAL A 242 9.40 27.49 6.11
CA VAL A 242 10.59 28.09 5.47
C VAL A 242 11.88 27.43 5.98
N ILE A 243 11.98 27.17 7.28
CA ILE A 243 13.13 26.45 7.87
C ILE A 243 13.21 25.03 7.30
N LEU A 244 12.08 24.30 7.26
CA LEU A 244 12.05 22.95 6.71
C LEU A 244 12.44 22.93 5.22
N LEU A 245 11.97 23.90 4.42
CA LEU A 245 12.35 24.03 3.01
C LEU A 245 13.84 24.38 2.84
N ALA A 246 14.38 25.27 3.67
CA ALA A 246 15.80 25.60 3.65
C ALA A 246 16.66 24.37 4.00
N LEU A 247 16.28 23.61 5.03
CA LEU A 247 16.94 22.35 5.39
C LEU A 247 16.81 21.30 4.28
N SER A 248 15.65 21.23 3.61
CA SER A 248 15.42 20.32 2.50
C SER A 248 16.31 20.66 1.30
N LEU A 249 16.42 21.94 0.95
CA LEU A 249 17.34 22.41 -0.10
C LEU A 249 18.80 22.15 0.29
N TYR A 250 19.17 22.46 1.53
CA TYR A 250 20.51 22.21 2.06
C TYR A 250 20.87 20.72 1.98
N SER A 251 19.94 19.83 2.29
CA SER A 251 20.17 18.38 2.17
C SER A 251 20.48 17.96 0.73
N GLY A 252 19.84 18.58 -0.26
CA GLY A 252 20.09 18.29 -1.68
C GLY A 252 21.50 18.66 -2.14
N PHE A 253 22.15 19.62 -1.47
CA PHE A 253 23.53 20.02 -1.75
C PHE A 253 24.58 19.29 -0.89
N THR A 254 24.18 18.71 0.24
CA THR A 254 25.12 18.17 1.24
C THR A 254 25.06 16.66 1.42
N PHE A 255 23.98 16.01 1.01
CA PHE A 255 23.93 14.56 1.04
C PHE A 255 24.87 13.98 -0.01
N GLU A 256 25.64 12.98 0.40
CA GLU A 256 26.51 12.23 -0.50
C GLU A 256 25.72 11.09 -1.16
N GLY A 257 26.12 10.72 -2.38
CA GLY A 257 25.50 9.66 -3.17
C GLY A 257 24.70 10.18 -4.36
N VAL A 258 24.45 9.29 -5.33
CA VAL A 258 23.84 9.62 -6.64
C VAL A 258 22.42 10.19 -6.53
N ASP A 259 21.77 10.02 -5.37
CA ASP A 259 20.35 10.31 -5.13
C ASP A 259 20.11 11.55 -4.24
N HIS A 260 21.13 12.39 -4.02
CA HIS A 260 21.03 13.55 -3.11
C HIS A 260 19.87 14.51 -3.47
N TRP A 261 19.61 14.73 -4.76
CA TRP A 261 18.49 15.57 -5.21
C TRP A 261 17.14 14.87 -5.10
N GLY A 262 17.10 13.53 -5.17
CA GLY A 262 15.89 12.75 -4.88
C GLY A 262 15.44 12.94 -3.44
N TYR A 263 16.37 12.82 -2.49
CA TYR A 263 16.10 13.12 -1.07
C TYR A 263 15.73 14.59 -0.83
N GLY A 264 16.41 15.53 -1.49
CA GLY A 264 16.03 16.94 -1.44
C GLY A 264 14.59 17.18 -1.87
N ALA A 265 14.17 16.59 -3.00
CA ALA A 265 12.79 16.68 -3.50
C ALA A 265 11.78 16.02 -2.54
N LEU A 266 12.11 14.87 -1.97
CA LEU A 266 11.28 14.20 -0.97
C LEU A 266 11.12 15.06 0.30
N PHE A 267 12.19 15.65 0.82
CA PHE A 267 12.09 16.50 2.01
C PHE A 267 11.34 17.80 1.73
N ILE A 268 11.45 18.37 0.53
CA ILE A 268 10.60 19.47 0.10
C ILE A 268 9.13 19.05 0.14
N PHE A 269 8.79 17.90 -0.46
CA PHE A 269 7.44 17.36 -0.44
C PHE A 269 6.93 17.12 1.00
N LEU A 270 7.74 16.50 1.87
CA LEU A 270 7.38 16.28 3.27
C LEU A 270 7.21 17.60 4.04
N SER A 271 8.03 18.61 3.76
CA SER A 271 7.90 19.95 4.34
C SER A 271 6.53 20.56 4.00
N PHE A 272 6.10 20.44 2.75
CA PHE A 272 4.77 20.86 2.31
C PHE A 272 3.65 20.08 3.01
N VAL A 273 3.79 18.76 3.16
CA VAL A 273 2.84 17.92 3.90
C VAL A 273 2.75 18.33 5.38
N VAL A 274 3.89 18.57 6.04
CA VAL A 274 3.93 19.05 7.43
C VAL A 274 3.27 20.43 7.54
N GLY A 275 3.55 21.34 6.61
CA GLY A 275 2.88 22.64 6.51
C GLY A 275 1.35 22.51 6.43
N LEU A 276 0.87 21.61 5.57
CA LEU A 276 -0.56 21.32 5.42
C LEU A 276 -1.16 20.75 6.71
N LEU A 277 -0.49 19.79 7.35
CA LEU A 277 -0.92 19.18 8.61
C LEU A 277 -1.00 20.18 9.76
N MET A 278 -0.03 21.09 9.87
CA MET A 278 -0.06 22.18 10.86
C MET A 278 -1.25 23.11 10.64
N MET A 279 -1.56 23.45 9.39
CA MET A 279 -2.70 24.31 9.06
C MET A 279 -4.03 23.62 9.34
N ILE A 280 -4.13 22.32 9.07
CA ILE A 280 -5.30 21.52 9.44
C ILE A 280 -5.47 21.54 10.96
N PHE A 281 -4.44 21.20 11.73
CA PHE A 281 -4.50 21.19 13.19
C PHE A 281 -4.95 22.54 13.78
N LYS A 282 -4.40 23.65 13.25
CA LYS A 282 -4.78 25.01 13.65
C LYS A 282 -6.24 25.33 13.34
N SER A 283 -6.77 24.79 12.26
CA SER A 283 -8.17 25.00 11.85
C SER A 283 -9.20 24.20 12.65
N LEU A 284 -8.77 23.25 13.50
CA LEU A 284 -9.69 22.45 14.30
C LEU A 284 -10.23 23.26 15.47
N GLU A 285 -11.56 23.34 15.55
CA GLU A 285 -12.27 24.22 16.47
C GLU A 285 -12.29 23.71 17.92
N THR A 286 -12.33 22.38 18.11
CA THR A 286 -12.47 21.77 19.43
C THR A 286 -11.22 20.99 19.85
N GLN A 287 -10.99 20.91 21.16
CA GLN A 287 -9.88 20.12 21.71
C GLN A 287 -10.03 18.63 21.36
N ILE A 288 -11.26 18.10 21.35
CA ILE A 288 -11.55 16.71 20.96
C ILE A 288 -11.03 16.40 19.56
N LEU A 289 -11.26 17.30 18.59
CA LEU A 289 -10.77 17.10 17.22
C LEU A 289 -9.25 17.16 17.15
N LYS A 290 -8.61 18.06 17.91
CA LYS A 290 -7.15 18.17 18.00
C LYS A 290 -6.53 16.90 18.57
N ASP A 291 -7.09 16.38 19.67
CA ASP A 291 -6.63 15.15 20.30
C ASP A 291 -6.74 13.96 19.34
N ARG A 292 -7.90 13.78 18.71
CA ARG A 292 -8.11 12.73 17.69
C ARG A 292 -7.14 12.86 16.53
N PHE A 293 -6.89 14.07 16.07
CA PHE A 293 -5.95 14.34 14.98
C PHE A 293 -4.50 13.96 15.36
N LEU A 294 -4.06 14.25 16.58
CA LEU A 294 -2.73 13.84 17.05
C LEU A 294 -2.57 12.33 17.10
N VAL A 295 -3.57 11.60 17.60
CA VAL A 295 -3.55 10.14 17.63
C VAL A 295 -3.59 9.57 16.20
N LEU A 296 -4.33 10.21 15.29
CA LEU A 296 -4.32 9.86 13.87
C LEU A 296 -2.91 9.99 13.26
N LEU A 297 -2.20 11.08 13.52
CA LEU A 297 -0.81 11.25 13.05
C LEU A 297 0.13 10.18 13.63
N LEU A 298 -0.02 9.83 14.90
CA LEU A 298 0.73 8.73 15.51
C LEU A 298 0.45 7.40 14.80
N SER A 299 -0.78 7.16 14.38
CA SER A 299 -1.12 5.95 13.62
C SER A 299 -0.40 5.88 12.27
N PHE A 300 -0.12 7.03 11.62
CA PHE A 300 0.69 7.04 10.40
C PHE A 300 2.14 6.64 10.66
N LEU A 301 2.71 6.96 11.82
CA LEU A 301 4.03 6.44 12.20
C LEU A 301 4.01 4.91 12.35
N LEU A 302 2.98 4.34 12.98
CA LEU A 302 2.81 2.88 13.03
C LEU A 302 2.71 2.26 11.63
N VAL A 303 1.98 2.90 10.72
CA VAL A 303 1.85 2.46 9.33
C VAL A 303 3.21 2.50 8.62
N ILE A 304 3.98 3.60 8.75
CA ILE A 304 5.32 3.72 8.14
C ILE A 304 6.26 2.63 8.66
N VAL A 305 6.29 2.40 9.99
CA VAL A 305 7.15 1.36 10.59
C VAL A 305 6.76 -0.03 10.12
N PHE A 306 5.46 -0.34 10.11
CA PHE A 306 4.95 -1.63 9.65
C PHE A 306 5.35 -1.87 8.18
N TRP A 307 5.05 -0.93 7.28
CA TRP A 307 5.35 -1.10 5.86
C TRP A 307 6.85 -0.99 5.54
N GLY A 308 7.64 -0.27 6.34
CA GLY A 308 9.11 -0.23 6.21
C GLY A 308 9.79 -1.58 6.43
N ALA A 309 9.22 -2.41 7.29
CA ALA A 309 9.66 -3.78 7.48
C ALA A 309 8.94 -4.75 6.54
N PHE A 310 7.63 -4.62 6.34
CA PHE A 310 6.85 -5.52 5.50
C PHE A 310 7.26 -5.46 4.01
N GLU A 311 7.52 -4.27 3.48
CA GLU A 311 7.84 -4.08 2.04
C GLU A 311 9.25 -4.59 1.67
N GLN A 312 10.04 -5.11 2.62
CA GLN A 312 11.27 -5.86 2.33
C GLN A 312 11.03 -7.10 1.45
N ALA A 313 9.80 -7.64 1.45
CA ALA A 313 9.39 -8.80 0.67
C ALA A 313 9.75 -8.69 -0.82
N GLY A 314 9.57 -7.51 -1.43
CA GLY A 314 9.93 -7.26 -2.83
C GLY A 314 11.32 -6.66 -3.03
N GLY A 315 12.03 -6.32 -1.94
CA GLY A 315 13.37 -5.73 -1.95
C GLY A 315 14.40 -6.71 -1.40
N LEU A 316 14.96 -6.41 -0.22
CA LEU A 316 16.04 -7.18 0.41
C LEU A 316 15.73 -8.68 0.52
N MET A 317 14.53 -9.05 0.96
CA MET A 317 14.15 -10.46 1.08
C MET A 317 14.07 -11.15 -0.29
N SER A 318 13.65 -10.44 -1.34
CA SER A 318 13.59 -11.01 -2.70
C SER A 318 15.00 -11.32 -3.21
N VAL A 319 15.96 -10.41 -3.02
CA VAL A 319 17.36 -10.65 -3.40
C VAL A 319 17.99 -11.75 -2.56
N TYR A 320 17.69 -11.80 -1.26
CA TYR A 320 18.15 -12.88 -0.39
C TYR A 320 17.62 -14.24 -0.86
N THR A 321 16.35 -14.29 -1.26
CA THR A 321 15.71 -15.49 -1.81
C THR A 321 16.41 -15.95 -3.10
N GLU A 322 16.73 -15.02 -3.99
CA GLU A 322 17.39 -15.31 -5.26
C GLU A 322 18.82 -15.82 -5.08
N THR A 323 19.59 -15.19 -4.18
CA THR A 323 21.05 -15.34 -4.12
C THR A 323 21.58 -16.21 -2.99
N LYS A 324 20.79 -16.43 -1.93
CA LYS A 324 21.27 -17.09 -0.70
C LYS A 324 20.40 -18.28 -0.25
N THR A 325 19.26 -18.51 -0.88
CA THR A 325 18.31 -19.56 -0.49
C THR A 325 18.39 -20.75 -1.43
N ASP A 326 18.46 -21.97 -0.89
CA ASP A 326 18.22 -23.16 -1.68
C ASP A 326 16.73 -23.28 -2.00
N ARG A 327 16.41 -23.10 -3.28
CA ARG A 327 15.04 -23.09 -3.82
C ARG A 327 14.68 -24.42 -4.49
N MET A 328 15.51 -25.45 -4.37
CA MET A 328 15.21 -26.77 -4.92
C MET A 328 14.17 -27.48 -4.04
N LEU A 329 13.03 -27.82 -4.64
CA LEU A 329 11.97 -28.59 -3.99
C LEU A 329 11.60 -29.78 -4.88
N LEU A 330 11.82 -31.00 -4.37
CA LEU A 330 11.49 -32.24 -5.09
C LEU A 330 12.11 -32.32 -6.51
N GLY A 331 13.32 -31.79 -6.68
CA GLY A 331 14.01 -31.74 -7.97
C GLY A 331 13.60 -30.59 -8.90
N TYR A 332 12.71 -29.72 -8.45
CA TYR A 332 12.26 -28.53 -9.19
C TYR A 332 12.79 -27.25 -8.55
N LEU A 333 13.41 -26.37 -9.35
CA LEU A 333 13.86 -25.06 -8.88
C LEU A 333 12.65 -24.11 -8.80
N ILE A 334 12.28 -23.73 -7.58
CA ILE A 334 11.17 -22.79 -7.36
C ILE A 334 11.61 -21.37 -7.75
N PRO A 335 10.93 -20.69 -8.69
CA PRO A 335 11.18 -19.30 -9.01
C PRO A 335 11.01 -18.39 -7.78
N THR A 336 11.97 -17.49 -7.54
CA THR A 336 11.92 -16.50 -6.45
C THR A 336 10.61 -15.72 -6.36
N PRO A 337 9.98 -15.27 -7.46
CA PRO A 337 8.68 -14.57 -7.40
C PRO A 337 7.58 -15.34 -6.66
N MET A 338 7.61 -16.68 -6.66
CA MET A 338 6.58 -17.50 -6.01
C MET A 338 6.58 -17.36 -4.49
N PHE A 339 7.71 -17.01 -3.88
CA PHE A 339 7.78 -16.76 -2.43
C PHE A 339 6.98 -15.52 -2.02
N GLN A 340 6.88 -14.51 -2.88
CA GLN A 340 6.03 -13.35 -2.60
C GLN A 340 4.53 -13.72 -2.59
N GLY A 341 4.14 -14.80 -3.28
CA GLY A 341 2.79 -15.34 -3.27
C GLY A 341 2.36 -15.97 -1.95
N LEU A 342 3.32 -16.32 -1.08
CA LEU A 342 3.03 -16.85 0.26
C LEU A 342 2.18 -15.87 1.08
N ASN A 343 2.43 -14.57 0.96
CA ASN A 343 1.63 -13.56 1.65
C ASN A 343 0.15 -13.64 1.25
N ALA A 344 -0.15 -13.55 -0.05
CA ALA A 344 -1.52 -13.62 -0.55
C ALA A 344 -2.19 -14.96 -0.21
N GLY A 345 -1.45 -16.07 -0.32
CA GLY A 345 -1.93 -17.39 0.09
C GLY A 345 -2.29 -17.45 1.57
N PHE A 346 -1.42 -16.97 2.45
CA PHE A 346 -1.68 -16.92 3.90
C PHE A 346 -2.80 -15.96 4.26
N ILE A 347 -3.00 -14.85 3.55
CA ILE A 347 -4.16 -13.97 3.76
C ILE A 347 -5.45 -14.76 3.52
N ILE A 348 -5.56 -15.44 2.37
CA ILE A 348 -6.75 -16.22 2.01
C ILE A 348 -7.02 -17.33 3.06
N LEU A 349 -5.97 -18.00 3.52
CA LEU A 349 -6.09 -19.10 4.49
C LEU A 349 -6.40 -18.62 5.92
N LEU A 350 -5.81 -17.50 6.36
CA LEU A 350 -5.78 -17.11 7.77
C LEU A 350 -6.66 -15.90 8.12
N ALA A 351 -7.17 -15.13 7.14
CA ALA A 351 -7.93 -13.91 7.41
C ALA A 351 -9.11 -14.14 8.37
N VAL A 352 -9.93 -15.17 8.11
CA VAL A 352 -11.09 -15.50 8.95
C VAL A 352 -10.63 -15.94 10.36
N TRP A 353 -9.55 -16.70 10.44
CA TRP A 353 -9.02 -17.19 11.70
C TRP A 353 -8.50 -16.04 12.59
N VAL A 354 -7.69 -15.14 12.03
CA VAL A 354 -7.17 -13.96 12.74
C VAL A 354 -8.31 -13.01 13.14
N ALA A 355 -9.28 -12.77 12.26
CA ALA A 355 -10.45 -11.96 12.58
C ALA A 355 -11.23 -12.56 13.79
N ASN A 356 -11.39 -13.88 13.82
CA ASN A 356 -12.06 -14.57 14.92
C ASN A 356 -11.28 -14.48 16.25
N ILE A 357 -9.95 -14.45 16.23
CA ILE A 357 -9.14 -14.21 17.43
C ILE A 357 -9.47 -12.85 18.03
N TRP A 358 -9.49 -11.80 17.21
CA TRP A 358 -9.82 -10.44 17.65
C TRP A 358 -11.28 -10.30 18.10
N ALA A 359 -12.22 -10.94 17.40
CA ALA A 359 -13.62 -10.97 17.79
C ALA A 359 -13.81 -11.65 19.16
N LYS A 360 -13.24 -12.85 19.36
CA LYS A 360 -13.28 -13.56 20.64
C LYS A 360 -12.63 -12.75 21.77
N ARG A 361 -11.54 -12.04 21.49
CA ARG A 361 -10.89 -11.15 22.46
C ARG A 361 -11.80 -10.00 22.88
N LYS A 362 -12.46 -9.33 21.91
CA LYS A 362 -13.44 -8.27 22.17
C LYS A 362 -14.65 -8.78 22.97
N LEU A 363 -15.18 -9.96 22.63
CA LEU A 363 -16.30 -10.58 23.36
C LEU A 363 -15.95 -10.94 24.81
N LYS A 364 -14.68 -11.22 25.11
CA LYS A 364 -14.17 -11.45 26.47
C LYS A 364 -13.80 -10.16 27.20
N ASN A 365 -14.20 -8.98 26.71
CA ASN A 365 -13.84 -7.66 27.23
C ASN A 365 -12.33 -7.46 27.42
N LYS A 366 -11.50 -8.16 26.62
CA LYS A 366 -10.04 -7.96 26.60
C LYS A 366 -9.69 -6.86 25.61
N GLU A 367 -8.55 -6.21 25.82
CA GLU A 367 -8.09 -5.08 25.00
C GLU A 367 -8.02 -5.45 23.50
N ALA A 368 -8.73 -4.70 22.66
CA ALA A 368 -8.87 -4.95 21.22
C ALA A 368 -9.06 -3.65 20.41
N SER A 369 -8.62 -2.51 20.94
CA SER A 369 -8.57 -1.23 20.23
C SER A 369 -7.69 -1.30 18.97
N SER A 370 -7.88 -0.40 18.01
CA SER A 370 -7.13 -0.44 16.76
C SER A 370 -5.64 -0.21 16.99
N LEU A 371 -5.26 0.75 17.84
CA LEU A 371 -3.85 0.98 18.18
C LEU A 371 -3.17 -0.26 18.80
N PHE A 372 -3.88 -0.99 19.67
CA PHE A 372 -3.36 -2.23 20.24
C PHE A 372 -3.16 -3.31 19.18
N LYS A 373 -4.11 -3.46 18.26
CA LYS A 373 -4.03 -4.42 17.14
C LYS A 373 -2.91 -4.07 16.17
N MET A 374 -2.75 -2.79 15.82
CA MET A 374 -1.67 -2.29 14.96
C MET A 374 -0.29 -2.50 15.61
N ALA A 375 -0.14 -2.18 16.90
CA ALA A 375 1.09 -2.41 17.64
C ALA A 375 1.41 -3.91 17.74
N THR A 376 0.42 -4.75 18.06
CA THR A 376 0.56 -6.21 18.08
C THR A 376 0.95 -6.75 16.70
N GLY A 377 0.32 -6.26 15.64
CA GLY A 377 0.64 -6.64 14.27
C GLY A 377 2.08 -6.27 13.88
N THR A 378 2.53 -5.09 14.29
CA THR A 378 3.93 -4.63 14.08
C THR A 378 4.93 -5.51 14.82
N ILE A 379 4.64 -5.92 16.05
CA ILE A 379 5.47 -6.86 16.81
C ILE A 379 5.54 -8.22 16.11
N ILE A 380 4.39 -8.79 15.72
CA ILE A 380 4.33 -10.11 15.08
C ILE A 380 5.08 -10.10 13.75
N MET A 381 4.88 -9.07 12.92
CA MET A 381 5.63 -8.90 11.69
C MET A 381 7.14 -8.75 11.98
N GLY A 382 7.52 -7.98 12.99
CA GLY A 382 8.89 -7.85 13.44
C GLY A 382 9.53 -9.18 13.80
N LEU A 383 8.82 -10.02 14.56
CA LEU A 383 9.26 -11.37 14.93
C LEU A 383 9.42 -12.30 13.71
N GLY A 384 8.76 -12.02 12.59
CA GLY A 384 8.99 -12.75 11.33
C GLY A 384 10.44 -12.65 10.85
N PHE A 385 11.10 -11.52 11.09
CA PHE A 385 12.52 -11.34 10.76
C PHE A 385 13.47 -12.18 11.63
N VAL A 386 13.02 -12.77 12.74
CA VAL A 386 13.83 -13.77 13.46
C VAL A 386 14.12 -14.97 12.57
N PHE A 387 13.17 -15.40 11.74
CA PHE A 387 13.40 -16.48 10.78
C PHE A 387 14.38 -16.06 9.68
N MET A 388 14.37 -14.80 9.26
CA MET A 388 15.38 -14.27 8.34
C MET A 388 16.77 -14.24 8.97
N ILE A 389 16.89 -13.90 10.26
CA ILE A 389 18.17 -13.97 10.99
C ILE A 389 18.68 -15.41 11.04
N LEU A 390 17.79 -16.38 11.28
CA LEU A 390 18.14 -17.80 11.28
C LEU A 390 18.56 -18.27 9.87
N ALA A 391 17.90 -17.78 8.82
CA ALA A 391 18.31 -18.03 7.44
C ALA A 391 19.73 -17.52 7.19
N VAL A 392 20.04 -16.27 7.58
CA VAL A 392 21.39 -15.71 7.39
C VAL A 392 22.44 -16.55 8.12
N ARG A 393 22.17 -16.97 9.36
CA ARG A 393 23.09 -17.83 10.12
C ARG A 393 23.30 -19.19 9.47
N GLU A 394 22.26 -19.76 8.88
CA GLU A 394 22.37 -21.03 8.15
C GLU A 394 23.17 -20.85 6.86
N TYR A 395 22.94 -19.75 6.12
CA TYR A 395 23.74 -19.37 4.96
C TYR A 395 25.22 -19.21 5.31
N ASP A 396 25.54 -18.48 6.39
CA ASP A 396 26.92 -18.27 6.82
C ASP A 396 27.62 -19.58 7.22
N ALA A 397 26.87 -20.56 7.74
CA ALA A 397 27.39 -21.86 8.13
C ALA A 397 27.54 -22.84 6.95
N ASN A 398 26.60 -22.82 6.01
CA ASN A 398 26.44 -23.88 5.00
C ASN A 398 26.59 -23.40 3.55
N GLY A 399 26.72 -22.09 3.30
CA GLY A 399 26.73 -21.47 1.97
C GLY A 399 25.35 -21.31 1.31
N SER A 400 24.29 -21.84 1.92
CA SER A 400 22.89 -21.67 1.49
C SER A 400 21.96 -21.81 2.70
N SER A 401 20.79 -21.14 2.66
CA SER A 401 19.74 -21.29 3.68
C SER A 401 18.51 -21.99 3.13
N GLY A 402 17.80 -22.73 3.98
CA GLY A 402 16.59 -23.44 3.57
C GLY A 402 15.37 -22.53 3.36
N MET A 403 14.53 -22.89 2.40
CA MET A 403 13.30 -22.16 2.07
C MET A 403 12.28 -22.04 3.21
N GLN A 404 12.33 -22.95 4.20
CA GLN A 404 11.41 -22.94 5.35
C GLN A 404 11.46 -21.64 6.14
N TRP A 405 12.63 -20.98 6.21
CA TRP A 405 12.77 -19.72 6.92
C TRP A 405 11.98 -18.59 6.27
N LEU A 406 11.99 -18.54 4.93
CA LEU A 406 11.16 -17.60 4.18
C LEU A 406 9.67 -17.87 4.41
N VAL A 407 9.26 -19.15 4.35
CA VAL A 407 7.86 -19.54 4.59
C VAL A 407 7.38 -19.07 5.96
N LEU A 408 8.19 -19.27 7.00
CA LEU A 408 7.88 -18.82 8.36
C LEU A 408 7.91 -17.30 8.49
N ALA A 409 8.86 -16.60 7.85
CA ALA A 409 8.88 -15.14 7.82
C ALA A 409 7.60 -14.57 7.19
N TYR A 410 7.23 -15.04 5.99
CA TYR A 410 6.01 -14.62 5.31
C TYR A 410 4.74 -14.94 6.10
N LEU A 411 4.69 -16.07 6.81
CA LEU A 411 3.58 -16.41 7.70
C LEU A 411 3.39 -15.34 8.79
N PHE A 412 4.46 -14.98 9.49
CA PHE A 412 4.41 -13.98 10.56
C PHE A 412 4.13 -12.57 10.03
N HIS A 413 4.75 -12.19 8.91
CA HIS A 413 4.46 -10.90 8.25
C HIS A 413 2.97 -10.79 7.90
N THR A 414 2.39 -11.88 7.39
CA THR A 414 0.97 -11.93 7.02
C THR A 414 0.04 -11.90 8.24
N ILE A 415 0.34 -12.63 9.31
CA ILE A 415 -0.44 -12.53 10.55
C ILE A 415 -0.37 -11.11 11.12
N GLY A 416 0.80 -10.48 11.06
CA GLY A 416 0.99 -9.08 11.45
C GLY A 416 0.12 -8.12 10.62
N GLU A 417 0.11 -8.31 9.31
CA GLU A 417 -0.73 -7.55 8.37
C GLU A 417 -2.23 -7.72 8.66
N LEU A 418 -2.69 -8.94 8.85
CA LEU A 418 -4.09 -9.25 9.20
C LEU A 418 -4.52 -8.64 10.54
N CYS A 419 -3.57 -8.34 11.44
CA CYS A 419 -3.83 -7.62 12.69
C CYS A 419 -3.88 -6.10 12.49
N SER A 420 -3.05 -5.54 11.60
CA SER A 420 -2.83 -4.09 11.47
C SER A 420 -3.61 -3.44 10.33
N SER A 421 -3.59 -4.03 9.13
CA SER A 421 -4.06 -3.40 7.90
C SER A 421 -5.56 -3.06 7.93
N PRO A 422 -6.49 -4.00 8.23
CA PRO A 422 -7.92 -3.70 8.21
C PRO A 422 -8.33 -2.62 9.22
N VAL A 423 -7.68 -2.61 10.38
CA VAL A 423 -8.01 -1.66 11.45
C VAL A 423 -7.38 -0.29 11.23
N SER A 424 -6.20 -0.21 10.60
CA SER A 424 -5.56 1.06 10.27
C SER A 424 -6.44 1.91 9.34
N LEU A 425 -7.04 1.29 8.31
CA LEU A 425 -7.97 1.94 7.41
C LEU A 425 -9.22 2.46 8.15
N SER A 426 -9.82 1.60 8.98
CA SER A 426 -10.98 1.98 9.79
C SER A 426 -10.65 3.12 10.76
N PHE A 427 -9.49 3.06 11.40
CA PHE A 427 -9.03 4.04 12.36
C PHE A 427 -8.93 5.45 11.76
N VAL A 428 -8.36 5.56 10.56
CA VAL A 428 -8.28 6.83 9.82
C VAL A 428 -9.67 7.42 9.60
N THR A 429 -10.62 6.60 9.11
CA THR A 429 -11.97 7.09 8.83
C THR A 429 -12.75 7.52 10.07
N LYS A 430 -12.46 6.92 11.25
CA LYS A 430 -13.14 7.24 12.51
C LYS A 430 -12.60 8.49 13.20
N LEU A 431 -11.29 8.72 13.12
CA LEU A 431 -10.63 9.83 13.81
C LEU A 431 -10.49 11.08 12.94
N ALA A 432 -10.46 10.93 11.62
CA ALA A 432 -10.35 12.05 10.70
C ALA A 432 -11.54 13.02 10.89
N PRO A 433 -11.29 14.33 11.00
CA PRO A 433 -12.36 15.32 10.94
C PRO A 433 -13.13 15.15 9.63
N VAL A 434 -14.47 15.19 9.68
CA VAL A 434 -15.35 14.94 8.52
C VAL A 434 -14.94 15.76 7.30
N LYS A 435 -14.59 17.03 7.54
CA LYS A 435 -14.11 17.98 6.54
C LYS A 435 -12.83 17.50 5.82
N TYR A 436 -11.93 16.79 6.49
CA TYR A 436 -10.62 16.38 5.96
C TYR A 436 -10.51 14.87 5.69
N ALA A 437 -11.60 14.12 5.75
CA ALA A 437 -11.59 12.65 5.67
C ALA A 437 -10.87 12.13 4.41
N SER A 438 -11.19 12.65 3.22
CA SER A 438 -10.55 12.23 1.96
C SER A 438 -9.06 12.57 1.91
N LEU A 439 -8.67 13.72 2.47
CA LEU A 439 -7.26 14.11 2.55
C LEU A 439 -6.48 13.21 3.52
N MET A 440 -7.06 12.87 4.66
CA MET A 440 -6.43 11.95 5.62
C MET A 440 -6.27 10.54 5.03
N MET A 441 -7.21 10.11 4.20
CA MET A 441 -7.09 8.87 3.42
C MET A 441 -5.94 8.94 2.40
N GLY A 442 -5.76 10.08 1.72
CA GLY A 442 -4.60 10.31 0.85
C GLY A 442 -3.27 10.24 1.62
N LEU A 443 -3.21 10.85 2.82
CA LEU A 443 -2.04 10.80 3.68
C LEU A 443 -1.76 9.41 4.26
N TYR A 444 -2.79 8.61 4.53
CA TYR A 444 -2.62 7.21 4.90
C TYR A 444 -1.89 6.43 3.80
N PHE A 445 -2.31 6.57 2.54
CA PHE A 445 -1.60 5.93 1.43
C PHE A 445 -0.18 6.47 1.28
N ALA A 446 0.03 7.78 1.40
CA ALA A 446 1.37 8.34 1.40
C ALA A 446 2.25 7.77 2.52
N ALA A 447 1.71 7.56 3.73
CA ALA A 447 2.40 6.94 4.84
C ALA A 447 2.80 5.48 4.52
N THR A 448 1.92 4.69 3.89
CA THR A 448 2.27 3.36 3.37
C THR A 448 3.41 3.44 2.35
N GLY A 449 3.34 4.39 1.40
CA GLY A 449 4.41 4.62 0.42
C GLY A 449 5.75 5.01 1.05
N LEU A 450 5.73 5.87 2.06
CA LEU A 450 6.93 6.23 2.83
C LEU A 450 7.51 5.03 3.57
N GLY A 451 6.67 4.12 4.08
CA GLY A 451 7.10 2.80 4.54
C GLY A 451 7.86 2.06 3.44
N GLY A 452 7.33 2.00 2.22
CA GLY A 452 8.04 1.44 1.06
C GLY A 452 9.42 2.07 0.80
N LYS A 453 9.56 3.41 0.91
CA LYS A 453 10.88 4.06 0.79
C LYS A 453 11.82 3.69 1.95
N VAL A 454 11.31 3.62 3.18
CA VAL A 454 12.08 3.11 4.32
C VAL A 454 12.56 1.68 4.05
N ALA A 455 11.73 0.85 3.42
CA ALA A 455 12.12 -0.50 3.06
C ALA A 455 13.28 -0.52 2.06
N GLY A 456 13.22 0.32 1.02
CA GLY A 456 14.34 0.53 0.09
C GLY A 456 15.62 0.95 0.81
N ILE A 457 15.54 1.96 1.69
CA ILE A 457 16.69 2.46 2.47
C ILE A 457 17.32 1.35 3.33
N LEU A 458 16.50 0.52 3.99
CA LEU A 458 17.02 -0.60 4.78
C LEU A 458 17.73 -1.64 3.89
N GLY A 459 17.25 -1.87 2.67
CA GLY A 459 17.96 -2.66 1.66
C GLY A 459 19.27 -2.00 1.23
N GLU A 460 19.28 -0.69 0.95
CA GLU A 460 20.51 0.04 0.63
C GLU A 460 21.57 -0.13 1.75
N LYS A 461 21.13 -0.06 3.01
CA LYS A 461 22.01 -0.22 4.18
C LYS A 461 22.49 -1.67 4.38
N SER A 462 21.82 -2.69 3.84
CA SER A 462 22.30 -4.07 3.95
C SER A 462 23.58 -4.30 3.15
N GLU A 463 23.81 -3.54 2.08
CA GLU A 463 25.05 -3.64 1.30
C GLU A 463 26.30 -3.17 2.07
N HIS A 464 26.12 -2.45 3.18
CA HIS A 464 27.24 -1.99 4.03
C HIS A 464 27.27 -2.71 5.37
N PHE A 465 26.11 -2.97 5.98
CA PHE A 465 26.01 -3.57 7.31
C PHE A 465 25.72 -5.08 7.32
N GLY A 466 25.39 -5.66 6.16
CA GLY A 466 24.98 -7.05 6.02
C GLY A 466 23.52 -7.30 6.41
N GLU A 467 22.94 -8.36 5.86
CA GLU A 467 21.53 -8.70 6.08
C GLU A 467 21.25 -9.10 7.52
N TYR A 468 22.19 -9.77 8.20
CA TYR A 468 22.07 -10.12 9.62
C TYR A 468 21.78 -8.88 10.49
N THR A 469 22.57 -7.82 10.31
CA THR A 469 22.47 -6.58 11.06
C THR A 469 21.15 -5.87 10.77
N ILE A 470 20.76 -5.78 9.51
CA ILE A 470 19.50 -5.12 9.11
C ILE A 470 18.28 -5.89 9.64
N PHE A 471 18.22 -7.21 9.46
CA PHE A 471 17.10 -8.01 9.98
C PHE A 471 17.03 -7.96 11.50
N THR A 472 18.16 -8.01 12.21
CA THR A 472 18.22 -7.84 13.67
C THR A 472 17.72 -6.46 14.10
N GLY A 473 18.16 -5.41 13.41
CA GLY A 473 17.71 -4.04 13.64
C GLY A 473 16.20 -3.88 13.47
N ILE A 474 15.63 -4.50 12.42
CA ILE A 474 14.17 -4.51 12.18
C ILE A 474 13.44 -5.19 13.34
N VAL A 475 13.88 -6.38 13.79
CA VAL A 475 13.27 -7.10 14.93
C VAL A 475 13.27 -6.20 16.18
N ILE A 476 14.45 -5.70 16.57
CA ILE A 476 14.60 -4.90 17.79
C ILE A 476 13.72 -3.66 17.74
N PHE A 477 13.79 -2.92 16.63
CA PHE A 477 13.06 -1.67 16.48
C PHE A 477 11.53 -1.87 16.49
N THR A 478 11.03 -2.82 15.69
CA THR A 478 9.58 -3.07 15.58
C THR A 478 8.98 -3.61 16.87
N VAL A 479 9.70 -4.48 17.59
CA VAL A 479 9.29 -5.00 18.90
C VAL A 479 9.31 -3.87 19.94
N ALA A 480 10.40 -3.12 20.05
CA ALA A 480 10.51 -2.01 21.01
C ALA A 480 9.46 -0.92 20.75
N PHE A 481 9.27 -0.55 19.49
CA PHE A 481 8.28 0.45 19.10
C PHE A 481 6.84 -0.01 19.39
N GLY A 482 6.51 -1.26 19.05
CA GLY A 482 5.19 -1.82 19.36
C GLY A 482 4.92 -1.89 20.86
N LEU A 483 5.91 -2.31 21.66
CA LEU A 483 5.80 -2.32 23.12
C LEU A 483 5.65 -0.91 23.70
N LEU A 484 6.35 0.08 23.16
CA LEU A 484 6.21 1.48 23.54
C LEU A 484 4.78 1.98 23.30
N VAL A 485 4.20 1.70 22.12
CA VAL A 485 2.81 2.07 21.82
C VAL A 485 1.83 1.37 22.76
N ILE A 486 2.06 0.10 23.09
CA ILE A 486 1.23 -0.64 24.06
C ILE A 486 1.35 -0.03 25.47
N ALA A 487 2.55 0.36 25.89
CA ALA A 487 2.76 1.04 27.17
C ALA A 487 2.02 2.41 27.23
N LEU A 488 2.00 3.13 26.11
CA LEU A 488 1.29 4.40 25.96
C LEU A 488 -0.19 4.23 25.57
N LEU A 489 -0.73 3.02 25.55
CA LEU A 489 -2.07 2.78 25.01
C LEU A 489 -3.17 3.51 25.80
N LYS A 490 -3.08 3.54 27.13
CA LYS A 490 -4.09 4.18 28.00
C LYS A 490 -4.26 5.69 27.70
N PRO A 491 -3.20 6.51 27.69
CA PRO A 491 -3.33 7.92 27.31
C PRO A 491 -3.76 8.10 25.85
N LEU A 492 -3.27 7.27 24.91
CA LEU A 492 -3.65 7.37 23.51
C LEU A 492 -5.14 7.07 23.27
N LYS A 493 -5.68 6.04 23.93
CA LYS A 493 -7.12 5.72 23.87
C LYS A 493 -7.98 6.85 24.45
N ARG A 494 -7.52 7.50 25.53
CA ARG A 494 -8.24 8.65 26.09
C ARG A 494 -8.40 9.78 25.05
N LEU A 495 -7.36 10.03 24.26
CA LEU A 495 -7.35 11.06 23.22
C LEU A 495 -8.21 10.71 22.00
N THR A 496 -8.68 9.46 21.84
CA THR A 496 -9.65 9.12 20.79
C THR A 496 -11.07 9.59 21.16
N HIS A 497 -11.32 9.92 22.43
CA HIS A 497 -12.64 10.37 22.92
C HIS A 497 -13.76 9.39 22.52
N GLY A 498 -13.53 8.08 22.73
CA GLY A 498 -14.52 7.03 22.49
C GLY A 498 -14.92 6.82 21.02
N ALA A 499 -14.21 7.45 20.06
CA ALA A 499 -14.54 7.34 18.63
C ALA A 499 -14.51 5.89 18.10
N GLU A 500 -13.76 5.02 18.76
CA GLU A 500 -13.67 3.60 18.42
C GLU A 500 -14.61 2.70 19.22
N ASP A 501 -15.07 3.15 20.40
CA ASP A 501 -15.76 2.31 21.38
C ASP A 501 -17.29 2.28 21.17
N ASN A 502 -17.85 3.28 20.47
CA ASN A 502 -19.28 3.43 20.20
C ASN A 502 -19.80 2.55 19.04
N GLU A 503 -19.20 1.40 18.76
CA GLU A 503 -19.70 0.45 17.75
C GLU A 503 -20.99 -0.28 18.19
N ARG A 504 -21.49 -0.01 19.40
CA ARG A 504 -22.81 -0.44 19.86
C ARG A 504 -23.72 0.78 19.98
N LEU A 505 -24.59 0.95 18.98
CA LEU A 505 -26.03 1.21 19.07
C LEU A 505 -26.52 1.41 17.63
N LEU A 506 -26.99 0.34 17.00
CA LEU A 506 -28.09 0.48 16.06
C LEU A 506 -29.27 0.89 16.95
N ASP A 507 -29.55 2.18 17.04
CA ASP A 507 -30.70 2.69 17.77
C ASP A 507 -31.97 2.12 17.12
N ALA A 508 -32.48 1.04 17.70
CA ALA A 508 -33.81 0.50 17.45
C ALA A 508 -34.91 1.37 18.10
N SER A 509 -34.62 2.62 18.44
CA SER A 509 -35.49 3.55 19.18
C SER A 509 -35.89 4.80 18.39
N ILE A 510 -35.71 4.83 17.06
CA ILE A 510 -36.32 5.85 16.17
C ILE A 510 -37.37 5.20 15.25
N ALA A 511 -38.01 4.14 15.74
CA ALA A 511 -39.18 3.53 15.12
C ALA A 511 -40.22 3.24 16.20
N GLU A 512 -40.69 4.30 16.85
CA GLU A 512 -42.04 4.42 17.42
C GLU A 512 -42.49 5.88 17.34
#